data_AF-A0A5S4HBG9-F1
#
_entry.id   AF-A0A5S4HBG9-F1
#
_cell.length_a   1.000
_cell.length_b   1.000
_cell.length_c   1.000
_cell.angle_alpha   90.00
_cell.angle_beta   90.00
_cell.angle_gamma   90.00
#
_symmetry.space_group_name_H-M   'P 1'
#
loop_
_entity.id
_entity.type
_entity.pdbx_description
1 polymer ?
#
loop_
_entity_poly.entity_id
_entity_poly.type
_entity_poly.pdbx_seq_one_letter_code
_entity_poly.pdbx_strand_id
1 'polypeptide(L)'
;MGKDDGKFFLISVTVLLVVAVLPAGLLLGPLHLGDGETARLAAVLTFIGVLVTASVTLIGFVVNRQTEHRLQTEQAEQSRQLRLESAMRAGQLIAPADGGSSDPVAPASGLLALTKLDNADLAVALLVDLWCPENPRVSPETAVLVIDAALRSSSANAQLIAAELLCRHSTGLNTCQSLHWPSAVEGCWIPELSPRAKLLLVEALVNMTLAGPTNESALRAVAVRLYGIWRDDPNEDVRGCIGKLIDALIGRLNDFGYKDFMQGTQRVMLSELQKAARSKSDNPDGYLDRLSTRFADDLRGWAQRCEGLPTEPGCLAAPG
;
A
#
# COMPACT_ATOMS: atom_id res chain seq x y z
N MET A 1 31.83 -8.29 -5.68
CA MET A 1 31.88 -9.33 -4.61
C MET A 1 31.38 -8.70 -3.34
N GLY A 2 30.21 -9.13 -2.88
CA GLY A 2 29.66 -8.64 -1.63
C GLY A 2 30.57 -9.05 -0.47
N LYS A 3 30.58 -8.25 0.60
CA LYS A 3 31.37 -8.51 1.81
C LYS A 3 31.10 -9.92 2.40
N ASP A 4 29.95 -10.50 2.09
CA ASP A 4 29.55 -11.84 2.52
C ASP A 4 30.12 -12.97 1.64
N ASP A 5 30.40 -12.73 0.36
CA ASP A 5 31.01 -13.73 -0.54
C ASP A 5 32.43 -14.10 -0.08
N GLY A 6 33.18 -13.11 0.43
CA GLY A 6 34.51 -13.33 0.97
C GLY A 6 34.52 -14.20 2.23
N LYS A 7 33.50 -14.06 3.09
CA LYS A 7 33.36 -14.88 4.30
C LYS A 7 33.05 -16.33 3.96
N PHE A 8 32.14 -16.58 3.02
CA PHE A 8 31.81 -17.94 2.59
C PHE A 8 33.01 -18.64 1.95
N PHE A 9 33.79 -17.93 1.13
CA PHE A 9 34.99 -18.49 0.52
C PHE A 9 36.04 -18.85 1.59
N LEU A 10 36.27 -17.97 2.56
CA LEU A 10 37.17 -18.23 3.70
C LEU A 10 36.74 -19.45 4.51
N ILE A 11 35.45 -19.60 4.81
CA ILE A 11 34.92 -20.75 5.56
C ILE A 11 35.12 -22.05 4.77
N SER A 12 34.78 -22.08 3.48
CA SER A 12 34.97 -23.26 2.64
C SER A 12 36.43 -23.68 2.51
N VAL A 13 37.35 -22.72 2.33
CA VAL A 13 38.79 -23.00 2.29
C VAL A 13 39.26 -23.53 3.64
N THR A 14 38.79 -22.96 4.75
CA THR A 14 39.15 -23.42 6.10
C THR A 14 38.67 -24.84 6.37
N VAL A 15 37.42 -25.17 5.99
CA VAL A 15 36.86 -26.53 6.13
C VAL A 15 37.65 -27.52 5.28
N LEU A 16 37.95 -27.18 4.03
CA LEU A 16 38.73 -28.05 3.13
C LEU A 16 40.14 -28.30 3.70
N LEU A 17 40.77 -27.27 4.27
CA LEU A 17 42.10 -27.36 4.86
C LEU A 17 42.09 -28.20 6.14
N VAL A 18 41.06 -28.07 6.99
CA VAL A 18 40.88 -28.92 8.17
C VAL A 18 40.65 -30.38 7.77
N VAL A 19 39.78 -30.64 6.80
CA VAL A 19 39.52 -32.00 6.28
C VAL A 19 40.75 -32.59 5.58
N ALA A 20 41.62 -31.77 4.99
CA ALA A 20 42.86 -32.20 4.37
C ALA A 20 43.96 -32.54 5.41
N VAL A 21 44.15 -31.66 6.40
CA VAL A 21 45.29 -31.71 7.33
C VAL A 21 45.08 -32.69 8.48
N LEU A 22 43.85 -32.80 9.01
CA LEU A 22 43.55 -33.62 10.18
C LEU A 22 43.77 -35.13 9.92
N PRO A 23 43.38 -35.69 8.75
CA PRO A 23 43.63 -37.09 8.40
C PRO A 23 45.09 -37.36 8.00
N ALA A 24 45.76 -36.41 7.35
CA ALA A 24 47.20 -36.49 7.09
C ALA A 24 47.99 -36.52 8.41
N GLY A 25 47.61 -35.70 9.39
CA GLY A 25 48.17 -35.70 10.73
C GLY A 25 47.86 -36.98 11.53
N LEU A 26 46.70 -37.61 11.31
CA LEU A 26 46.37 -38.92 11.89
C LEU A 26 47.13 -40.08 11.23
N LEU A 27 47.42 -40.01 9.92
CA LEU A 27 48.18 -41.02 9.17
C LEU A 27 49.70 -40.91 9.37
N LEU A 28 50.24 -39.69 9.57
CA LEU A 28 51.67 -39.43 9.77
C LEU A 28 52.05 -39.20 11.25
N GLY A 29 51.06 -39.01 12.13
CA GLY A 29 51.25 -38.74 13.55
C GLY A 29 51.56 -40.00 14.38
N PRO A 30 51.89 -39.82 15.67
CA PRO A 30 52.43 -40.88 16.53
C PRO A 30 51.45 -42.02 16.87
N LEU A 31 50.19 -41.92 16.43
CA LEU A 31 49.16 -42.93 16.60
C LEU A 31 49.32 -44.01 15.52
N HIS A 32 50.19 -44.99 15.76
CA HIS A 32 50.41 -46.18 14.91
C HIS A 32 49.11 -47.01 14.77
N LEU A 33 48.23 -46.64 13.84
CA LEU A 33 47.10 -47.47 13.42
C LEU A 33 47.52 -48.28 12.18
N GLY A 34 47.99 -49.50 12.42
CA GLY A 34 48.10 -50.57 11.41
C GLY A 34 49.52 -50.88 10.91
N ASP A 35 50.00 -52.07 11.25
CA ASP A 35 51.33 -52.62 10.89
C ASP A 35 51.39 -53.25 9.47
N GLY A 36 50.51 -52.81 8.55
CA GLY A 36 50.44 -53.34 7.19
C GLY A 36 50.58 -52.26 6.12
N GLU A 37 51.62 -52.34 5.29
CA GLU A 37 51.85 -51.44 4.13
C GLU A 37 50.60 -51.30 3.23
N THR A 38 49.87 -52.40 3.04
CA THR A 38 48.65 -52.44 2.22
C THR A 38 47.49 -51.63 2.80
N ALA A 39 47.33 -51.61 4.13
CA ALA A 39 46.28 -50.86 4.81
C ALA A 39 46.53 -49.34 4.75
N ARG A 40 47.79 -48.91 4.88
CA ARG A 40 48.18 -47.51 4.70
C ARG A 40 47.93 -47.03 3.28
N LEU A 41 48.27 -47.84 2.28
CA LEU A 41 48.09 -47.51 0.87
C LEU A 41 46.59 -47.38 0.50
N ALA A 42 45.74 -48.26 1.04
CA ALA A 42 44.29 -48.18 0.88
C ALA A 42 43.69 -46.94 1.57
N ALA A 43 44.17 -46.57 2.76
CA ALA A 43 43.72 -45.37 3.48
C ALA A 43 44.09 -44.08 2.73
N VAL A 44 45.29 -44.01 2.14
CA VAL A 44 45.73 -42.87 1.32
C VAL A 44 44.89 -42.77 0.04
N LEU A 45 44.65 -43.89 -0.66
CA LEU A 45 43.83 -43.90 -1.88
C LEU A 45 42.38 -43.48 -1.62
N THR A 46 41.76 -43.98 -0.55
CA THR A 46 40.40 -43.57 -0.15
C THR A 46 40.33 -42.10 0.23
N PHE A 47 41.34 -41.59 0.93
CA PHE A 47 41.43 -40.18 1.29
C PHE A 47 41.55 -39.27 0.05
N ILE A 48 42.42 -39.62 -0.90
CA ILE A 48 42.54 -38.91 -2.18
C ILE A 48 41.19 -38.92 -2.92
N GLY A 49 40.50 -40.06 -2.94
CA GLY A 49 39.17 -40.18 -3.53
C GLY A 49 38.16 -39.19 -2.92
N VAL A 50 38.06 -39.14 -1.59
CA VAL A 50 37.18 -38.21 -0.88
C VAL A 50 37.56 -36.75 -1.14
N LEU A 51 38.85 -36.42 -1.15
CA LEU A 51 39.34 -35.07 -1.40
C LEU A 51 38.99 -34.57 -2.81
N VAL A 52 39.13 -35.44 -3.82
CA VAL A 52 38.77 -35.16 -5.21
C VAL A 52 37.27 -34.94 -5.33
N THR A 53 36.45 -35.83 -4.75
CA THR A 53 34.98 -35.67 -4.77
C THR A 53 34.55 -34.37 -4.08
N ALA A 54 35.08 -34.06 -2.89
CA ALA A 54 34.77 -32.83 -2.16
C ALA A 54 35.17 -31.57 -2.95
N SER A 55 36.32 -31.60 -3.63
CA SER A 55 36.79 -30.49 -4.47
C SER A 55 35.86 -30.26 -5.66
N VAL A 56 35.44 -31.33 -6.35
CA VAL A 56 34.49 -31.25 -7.47
C VAL A 56 33.12 -30.73 -7.00
N THR A 57 32.62 -31.19 -5.85
CA THR A 57 31.35 -30.70 -5.28
C THR A 57 31.44 -29.23 -4.89
N LEU A 58 32.54 -28.78 -4.29
CA LEU A 58 32.75 -27.38 -3.94
C LEU A 58 32.78 -26.49 -5.18
N ILE A 59 33.51 -26.89 -6.22
CA ILE A 59 33.57 -26.17 -7.49
C ILE A 59 32.16 -26.11 -8.11
N GLY A 60 31.44 -27.23 -8.14
CA GLY A 60 30.06 -27.29 -8.64
C GLY A 60 29.13 -26.35 -7.88
N PHE A 61 29.25 -26.30 -6.55
CA PHE A 61 28.44 -25.42 -5.71
C PHE A 61 28.74 -23.93 -5.95
N VAL A 62 30.02 -23.55 -6.05
CA VAL A 62 30.42 -22.16 -6.31
C VAL A 62 29.97 -21.72 -7.70
N VAL A 63 30.13 -22.58 -8.71
CA VAL A 63 29.65 -22.30 -10.08
C VAL A 63 28.13 -22.14 -10.08
N ASN A 64 27.39 -23.05 -9.43
CA ASN A 64 25.92 -22.99 -9.37
C ASN A 64 25.42 -21.70 -8.70
N ARG A 65 26.08 -21.28 -7.61
CA ARG A 65 25.72 -20.04 -6.90
C ARG A 65 26.02 -18.79 -7.73
N GLN A 66 27.13 -18.77 -8.47
CA GLN A 66 27.44 -17.67 -9.38
C GLN A 66 26.46 -17.60 -10.55
N THR A 67 26.07 -18.75 -11.12
CA THR A 67 25.06 -18.80 -12.18
C THR A 67 23.70 -18.34 -11.69
N GLU A 68 23.29 -18.76 -10.49
CA GLU A 68 22.03 -18.33 -9.89
C GLU A 68 22.01 -16.83 -9.60
N HIS A 69 23.09 -16.27 -9.06
CA HIS A 69 23.19 -14.82 -8.85
C HIS A 69 23.16 -14.05 -10.18
N ARG A 70 23.88 -14.51 -11.22
CA ARG A 70 23.84 -13.88 -12.55
C ARG A 70 22.44 -13.93 -13.15
N LEU A 71 21.77 -15.07 -13.04
CA LEU A 71 20.42 -15.27 -13.56
C LEU A 71 19.42 -14.39 -12.81
N GLN A 72 19.55 -14.22 -11.49
CA GLN A 72 18.74 -13.29 -10.71
C GLN A 72 18.97 -11.83 -11.14
N THR A 73 20.22 -11.42 -11.39
CA THR A 73 20.51 -10.06 -11.86
C THR A 73 19.98 -9.82 -13.28
N GLU A 74 20.14 -10.77 -14.19
CA GLU A 74 19.61 -10.67 -15.55
C GLU A 74 18.07 -10.64 -15.55
N GLN A 75 17.42 -11.46 -14.72
CA GLN A 75 15.96 -11.42 -14.57
C GLN A 75 15.49 -10.08 -14.00
N ALA A 76 16.20 -9.51 -13.02
CA ALA A 76 15.86 -8.20 -12.47
C ALA A 76 16.01 -7.08 -13.51
N GLU A 77 17.08 -7.11 -14.31
CA GLU A 77 17.32 -6.16 -15.40
C GLU A 77 16.28 -6.29 -16.51
N GLN A 78 15.98 -7.51 -16.96
CA GLN A 78 14.93 -7.78 -17.94
C GLN A 78 13.56 -7.33 -17.41
N SER A 79 13.23 -7.63 -16.15
CA SER A 79 11.99 -7.16 -15.54
C SER A 79 11.92 -5.64 -15.52
N ARG A 80 13.01 -4.95 -15.19
CA ARG A 80 13.09 -3.49 -15.22
C ARG A 80 12.91 -2.92 -16.63
N GLN A 81 13.55 -3.52 -17.64
CA GLN A 81 13.38 -3.11 -19.04
C GLN A 81 11.93 -3.29 -19.51
N LEU A 82 11.31 -4.43 -19.20
CA LEU A 82 9.90 -4.69 -19.53
C LEU A 82 8.95 -3.72 -18.81
N ARG A 83 9.23 -3.36 -17.55
CA ARG A 83 8.47 -2.31 -16.82
C ARG A 83 8.62 -0.94 -17.45
N LEU A 84 9.82 -0.57 -17.93
CA LEU A 84 10.04 0.69 -18.63
C LEU A 84 9.34 0.72 -19.99
N GLU A 85 9.46 -0.36 -20.78
CA GLU A 85 8.79 -0.46 -22.08
C GLU A 85 7.27 -0.44 -21.93
N SER A 86 6.72 -1.14 -20.94
CA SER A 86 5.28 -1.12 -20.65
C SER A 86 4.82 0.24 -20.13
N ALA A 87 5.60 0.94 -19.31
CA ALA A 87 5.30 2.31 -18.89
C ALA A 87 5.34 3.29 -20.07
N MET A 88 6.30 3.14 -21.00
CA MET A 88 6.35 3.93 -22.23
C MET A 88 5.13 3.68 -23.12
N ARG A 89 4.72 2.42 -23.30
CA ARG A 89 3.49 2.08 -24.04
C ARG A 89 2.25 2.63 -23.35
N ALA A 90 2.17 2.57 -22.03
CA ALA A 90 1.08 3.19 -21.26
C ALA A 90 1.04 4.71 -21.47
N GLY A 91 2.19 5.37 -21.52
CA GLY A 91 2.30 6.79 -21.89
C GLY A 91 1.82 7.10 -23.30
N GLN A 92 2.13 6.24 -24.29
CA GLN A 92 1.64 6.38 -25.67
C GLN A 92 0.11 6.25 -25.76
N LEU A 93 -0.52 5.46 -24.90
CA LEU A 93 -1.99 5.37 -24.84
C LEU A 93 -2.63 6.66 -24.31
N ILE A 94 -1.92 7.41 -23.46
CA ILE A 94 -2.42 8.65 -22.86
C ILE A 94 -2.30 9.83 -23.85
N ALA A 95 -1.22 9.85 -24.64
CA ALA A 95 -0.91 10.89 -25.63
C ALA A 95 -0.57 10.28 -26.99
N PRO A 96 -1.57 9.93 -27.83
CA PRO A 96 -1.30 9.40 -29.17
C PRO A 96 -0.57 10.43 -30.03
N ALA A 97 0.47 9.99 -30.74
CA ALA A 97 1.35 10.85 -31.54
C ALA A 97 0.62 11.55 -32.72
N ASP A 98 -0.47 10.97 -33.21
CA ASP A 98 -1.14 11.42 -34.43
C ASP A 98 -2.24 12.47 -34.20
N GLY A 99 -2.37 13.00 -32.97
CA GLY A 99 -3.34 14.07 -32.67
C GLY A 99 -4.82 13.69 -32.84
N GLY A 100 -5.12 12.41 -33.12
CA GLY A 100 -6.49 11.90 -33.16
C GLY A 100 -7.14 11.97 -31.79
N SER A 101 -8.46 12.18 -31.74
CA SER A 101 -9.20 12.18 -30.47
C SER A 101 -9.01 10.82 -29.78
N SER A 102 -8.28 10.77 -28.68
CA SER A 102 -8.09 9.53 -27.94
C SER A 102 -9.45 9.08 -27.40
N ASP A 103 -9.83 7.84 -27.67
CA ASP A 103 -10.89 7.16 -26.93
C ASP A 103 -10.61 7.33 -25.41
N PRO A 104 -11.57 7.82 -24.59
CA PRO A 104 -11.39 7.97 -23.13
C PRO A 104 -10.93 6.68 -22.42
N VAL A 105 -11.13 5.51 -23.04
CA VAL A 105 -10.63 4.22 -22.54
C VAL A 105 -9.11 4.13 -22.55
N ALA A 106 -8.43 4.79 -23.50
CA ALA A 106 -6.98 4.74 -23.65
C ALA A 106 -6.21 5.40 -22.47
N PRO A 107 -6.50 6.66 -22.06
CA PRO A 107 -5.83 7.26 -20.92
C PRO A 107 -6.15 6.53 -19.61
N ALA A 108 -7.39 6.05 -19.43
CA ALA A 108 -7.77 5.24 -18.28
C ALA A 108 -6.93 3.96 -18.18
N SER A 109 -6.82 3.21 -19.30
CA SER A 109 -6.03 1.98 -19.37
C SER A 109 -4.54 2.24 -19.12
N GLY A 110 -4.00 3.33 -19.67
CA GLY A 110 -2.62 3.75 -19.45
C GLY A 110 -2.31 4.06 -17.99
N LEU A 111 -3.17 4.85 -17.32
CA LEU A 111 -3.01 5.16 -15.90
C LEU A 111 -3.08 3.91 -15.01
N LEU A 112 -4.07 3.04 -15.26
CA LEU A 112 -4.20 1.79 -14.50
C LEU A 112 -2.98 0.87 -14.73
N ALA A 113 -2.47 0.78 -15.97
CA ALA A 113 -1.24 0.05 -16.25
C ALA A 113 -0.03 0.62 -15.47
N LEU A 114 0.14 1.95 -15.43
CA LEU A 114 1.21 2.60 -14.68
C LEU A 114 1.16 2.25 -13.18
N THR A 115 -0.02 2.25 -12.58
CA THR A 115 -0.18 1.86 -11.18
C THR A 115 0.17 0.38 -10.94
N LYS A 116 -0.18 -0.52 -11.87
CA LYS A 116 0.19 -1.96 -11.79
C LYS A 116 1.69 -2.21 -11.98
N LEU A 117 2.39 -1.29 -12.62
CA LEU A 117 3.86 -1.32 -12.81
C LEU A 117 4.63 -0.65 -11.66
N ASP A 118 3.95 -0.30 -10.56
CA ASP A 118 4.51 0.39 -9.39
C ASP A 118 5.07 1.79 -9.72
N ASN A 119 4.52 2.45 -10.73
CA ASN A 119 4.85 3.83 -11.11
C ASN A 119 3.76 4.80 -10.63
N ALA A 120 3.43 4.75 -9.34
CA ALA A 120 2.37 5.56 -8.75
C ALA A 120 2.61 7.07 -8.93
N ASP A 121 3.84 7.56 -8.76
CA ASP A 121 4.20 8.97 -8.94
C ASP A 121 3.86 9.50 -10.34
N LEU A 122 4.23 8.74 -11.38
CA LEU A 122 3.93 9.14 -12.76
C LEU A 122 2.41 9.05 -13.04
N ALA A 123 1.74 8.03 -12.52
CA ALA A 123 0.30 7.87 -12.69
C ALA A 123 -0.47 9.05 -12.08
N VAL A 124 -0.15 9.47 -10.86
CA VAL A 124 -0.81 10.62 -10.23
C VAL A 124 -0.41 11.94 -10.88
N ALA A 125 0.83 12.09 -11.34
CA ALA A 125 1.26 13.29 -12.06
C ALA A 125 0.45 13.47 -13.36
N LEU A 126 0.27 12.40 -14.15
CA LEU A 126 -0.56 12.44 -15.35
C LEU A 126 -2.05 12.61 -15.02
N LEU A 127 -2.51 12.07 -13.89
CA LEU A 127 -3.90 12.23 -13.45
C LEU A 127 -4.26 13.70 -13.20
N VAL A 128 -3.32 14.53 -12.73
CA VAL A 128 -3.54 15.99 -12.52
C VAL A 128 -4.06 16.65 -13.80
N ASP A 129 -3.48 16.32 -14.95
CA ASP A 129 -3.84 16.93 -16.24
C ASP A 129 -5.09 16.29 -16.85
N LEU A 130 -5.30 15.00 -16.60
CA LEU A 130 -6.38 14.22 -17.23
C LEU A 130 -7.71 14.34 -16.48
N TRP A 131 -7.68 14.56 -15.16
CA TRP A 131 -8.88 14.71 -14.34
C TRP A 131 -9.13 16.18 -14.04
N CYS A 132 -9.34 16.96 -15.10
CA CYS A 132 -9.59 18.40 -15.01
C CYS A 132 -11.11 18.70 -15.05
N PRO A 133 -11.67 19.59 -14.20
CA PRO A 133 -13.11 19.87 -14.19
C PRO A 133 -13.64 20.41 -15.52
N GLU A 134 -12.84 21.19 -16.25
CA GLU A 134 -13.23 21.84 -17.49
C GLU A 134 -13.25 20.88 -18.68
N ASN A 135 -12.42 19.84 -18.67
CA ASN A 135 -12.32 18.86 -19.75
C ASN A 135 -11.83 17.50 -19.21
N PRO A 136 -12.71 16.73 -18.54
CA PRO A 136 -12.33 15.46 -17.94
C PRO A 136 -12.04 14.43 -19.04
N ARG A 137 -10.79 13.97 -19.10
CA ARG A 137 -10.36 12.88 -20.01
C ARG A 137 -10.47 11.50 -19.37
N VAL A 138 -10.72 11.44 -18.07
CA VAL A 138 -10.95 10.23 -17.29
C VAL A 138 -12.14 10.39 -16.36
N SER A 139 -12.85 9.28 -16.12
CA SER A 139 -14.01 9.26 -15.22
C SER A 139 -13.58 9.39 -13.75
N PRO A 140 -14.47 9.87 -12.86
CA PRO A 140 -14.20 9.91 -11.42
C PRO A 140 -13.81 8.56 -10.83
N GLU A 141 -14.45 7.47 -11.26
CA GLU A 141 -14.16 6.11 -10.77
C GLU A 141 -12.75 5.67 -11.17
N THR A 142 -12.33 5.98 -12.40
CA THR A 142 -10.96 5.70 -12.85
C THR A 142 -9.95 6.50 -12.05
N ALA A 143 -10.22 7.79 -11.82
CA ALA A 143 -9.36 8.65 -11.02
C ALA A 143 -9.22 8.14 -9.58
N VAL A 144 -10.33 7.74 -8.95
CA VAL A 144 -10.32 7.17 -7.60
C VAL A 144 -9.55 5.86 -7.56
N LEU A 145 -9.63 4.98 -8.57
CA LEU A 145 -8.80 3.77 -8.65
C LEU A 145 -7.30 4.06 -8.73
N VAL A 146 -6.90 5.13 -9.44
CA VAL A 146 -5.50 5.55 -9.53
C VAL A 146 -5.02 6.12 -8.20
N ILE A 147 -5.84 6.97 -7.55
CA ILE A 147 -5.60 7.53 -6.22
C ILE A 147 -5.48 6.41 -5.18
N ASP A 148 -6.37 5.43 -5.23
CA ASP A 148 -6.39 4.23 -4.38
C ASP A 148 -5.09 3.42 -4.49
N ALA A 149 -4.58 3.23 -5.71
CA ALA A 149 -3.29 2.58 -5.90
C ALA A 149 -2.12 3.44 -5.40
N ALA A 150 -2.16 4.75 -5.61
CA ALA A 150 -1.11 5.65 -5.17
C ALA A 150 -1.04 5.79 -3.64
N LEU A 151 -2.18 5.78 -2.95
CA LEU A 151 -2.26 5.77 -1.48
C LEU A 151 -1.61 4.52 -0.88
N ARG A 152 -1.71 3.36 -1.56
CA ARG A 152 -1.05 2.11 -1.12
C ARG A 152 0.43 2.00 -1.51
N SER A 153 0.92 2.89 -2.36
CA SER A 153 2.33 2.87 -2.76
C SER A 153 3.23 3.22 -1.59
N SER A 154 4.52 2.88 -1.71
CA SER A 154 5.54 3.30 -0.74
C SER A 154 6.01 4.76 -0.93
N SER A 155 5.53 5.44 -1.98
CA SER A 155 5.94 6.80 -2.30
C SER A 155 5.12 7.83 -1.53
N ALA A 156 5.74 8.45 -0.53
CA ALA A 156 5.12 9.52 0.25
C ALA A 156 4.68 10.71 -0.63
N ASN A 157 5.38 10.96 -1.74
CA ASN A 157 5.02 11.99 -2.70
C ASN A 157 3.75 11.61 -3.47
N ALA A 158 3.68 10.39 -4.01
CA ALA A 158 2.49 9.90 -4.70
C ALA A 158 1.25 9.91 -3.78
N GLN A 159 1.41 9.49 -2.52
CA GLN A 159 0.36 9.52 -1.50
C GLN A 159 -0.16 10.94 -1.25
N LEU A 160 0.75 11.93 -1.13
CA LEU A 160 0.37 13.33 -0.89
C LEU A 160 -0.38 13.92 -2.09
N ILE A 161 0.12 13.71 -3.32
CA ILE A 161 -0.54 14.17 -4.54
C ILE A 161 -1.91 13.52 -4.69
N ALA A 162 -2.00 12.21 -4.41
CA ALA A 162 -3.27 11.48 -4.45
C ALA A 162 -4.31 12.05 -3.47
N ALA A 163 -3.90 12.35 -2.23
CA ALA A 163 -4.77 12.99 -1.24
C ALA A 163 -5.20 14.41 -1.66
N GLU A 164 -4.28 15.19 -2.25
CA GLU A 164 -4.59 16.54 -2.75
C GLU A 164 -5.58 16.50 -3.92
N LEU A 165 -5.38 15.60 -4.89
CA LEU A 165 -6.29 15.41 -6.01
C LEU A 165 -7.68 14.99 -5.52
N LEU A 166 -7.77 14.03 -4.60
CA LEU A 166 -9.06 13.64 -4.04
C LEU A 166 -9.76 14.82 -3.35
N CYS A 167 -9.02 15.61 -2.58
CA CYS A 167 -9.55 16.79 -1.90
C CYS A 167 -10.05 17.85 -2.88
N ARG A 168 -9.27 18.14 -3.93
CA ARG A 168 -9.62 19.14 -4.96
C ARG A 168 -10.90 18.78 -5.72
N HIS A 169 -11.14 17.49 -5.97
CA HIS A 169 -12.29 17.00 -6.74
C HIS A 169 -13.44 16.48 -5.88
N SER A 170 -13.30 16.53 -4.55
CA SER A 170 -14.24 15.94 -3.58
C SER A 170 -15.70 16.37 -3.75
N THR A 171 -15.95 17.63 -4.12
CA THR A 171 -17.33 18.14 -4.29
C THR A 171 -18.06 17.56 -5.49
N GLY A 172 -17.35 16.99 -6.46
CA GLY A 172 -17.93 16.27 -7.61
C GLY A 172 -18.14 14.78 -7.35
N LEU A 173 -17.75 14.29 -6.18
CA LEU A 173 -17.86 12.89 -5.78
C LEU A 173 -19.11 12.68 -4.90
N ASN A 174 -19.47 11.42 -4.70
CA ASN A 174 -20.65 11.03 -3.93
C ASN A 174 -20.25 10.11 -2.79
N THR A 175 -20.48 10.57 -1.56
CA THR A 175 -20.16 9.84 -0.33
C THR A 175 -20.83 8.47 -0.27
N CYS A 176 -22.01 8.29 -0.87
CA CYS A 176 -22.73 7.02 -0.86
C CYS A 176 -22.21 6.01 -1.88
N GLN A 177 -21.38 6.41 -2.83
CA GLN A 177 -20.86 5.53 -3.87
C GLN A 177 -19.49 5.00 -3.46
N SER A 178 -19.35 3.67 -3.36
CA SER A 178 -18.07 3.04 -2.98
C SER A 178 -16.95 3.34 -3.96
N LEU A 179 -17.25 3.47 -5.26
CA LEU A 179 -16.27 3.78 -6.30
C LEU A 179 -15.75 5.22 -6.24
N HIS A 180 -16.40 6.08 -5.44
CA HIS A 180 -16.02 7.49 -5.26
C HIS A 180 -15.13 7.71 -4.02
N TRP A 181 -14.83 6.64 -3.28
CA TRP A 181 -13.95 6.70 -2.12
C TRP A 181 -12.85 5.64 -2.24
N PRO A 182 -11.56 5.97 -2.02
CA PRO A 182 -10.50 5.00 -2.18
C PRO A 182 -10.64 3.86 -1.16
N SER A 183 -10.70 2.63 -1.66
CA SER A 183 -10.75 1.41 -0.83
C SER A 183 -9.52 1.26 0.09
N ALA A 184 -8.41 1.92 -0.24
CA ALA A 184 -7.20 2.02 0.56
C ALA A 184 -7.40 2.74 1.89
N VAL A 185 -8.51 3.47 2.06
CA VAL A 185 -8.88 4.15 3.32
C VAL A 185 -10.33 3.85 3.74
N GLU A 186 -11.02 2.96 3.02
CA GLU A 186 -12.33 2.40 3.40
C GLU A 186 -12.10 1.15 4.26
N GLY A 187 -12.25 1.27 5.58
CA GLY A 187 -12.08 0.15 6.51
C GLY A 187 -10.63 -0.33 6.72
N CYS A 188 -9.67 0.27 6.02
CA CYS A 188 -8.24 -0.03 6.07
C CYS A 188 -7.41 1.26 6.15
N TRP A 189 -7.62 2.10 7.17
CA TRP A 189 -6.86 3.36 7.28
C TRP A 189 -5.34 3.12 7.24
N ILE A 190 -4.60 4.06 6.64
CA ILE A 190 -3.15 3.98 6.47
C ILE A 190 -2.48 4.90 7.51
N PRO A 191 -2.09 4.39 8.69
CA PRO A 191 -1.61 5.23 9.78
C PRO A 191 -0.26 5.88 9.49
N GLU A 192 0.52 5.35 8.54
CA GLU A 192 1.83 5.87 8.14
C GLU A 192 1.75 7.10 7.22
N LEU A 193 0.57 7.49 6.75
CA LEU A 193 0.41 8.69 5.93
C LEU A 193 0.92 9.93 6.67
N SER A 194 1.54 10.84 5.91
CA SER A 194 1.95 12.13 6.47
C SER A 194 0.75 12.89 7.07
N PRO A 195 0.94 13.69 8.13
CA PRO A 195 -0.15 14.47 8.73
C PRO A 195 -0.92 15.31 7.71
N ARG A 196 -0.23 15.91 6.74
CA ARG A 196 -0.84 16.69 5.65
C ARG A 196 -1.74 15.83 4.76
N ALA A 197 -1.30 14.63 4.36
CA ALA A 197 -2.11 13.73 3.56
C ALA A 197 -3.37 13.28 4.32
N LYS A 198 -3.24 12.97 5.62
CA LYS A 198 -4.40 12.62 6.48
C LYS A 198 -5.43 13.75 6.52
N LEU A 199 -4.97 15.00 6.72
CA LEU A 199 -5.85 16.17 6.74
C LEU A 199 -6.58 16.37 5.41
N LEU A 200 -5.87 16.24 4.29
CA LEU A 200 -6.47 16.35 2.94
C LEU A 200 -7.52 15.27 2.70
N LEU A 201 -7.31 14.03 3.17
CA LEU A 201 -8.30 12.96 3.05
C LEU A 201 -9.54 13.23 3.92
N VAL A 202 -9.36 13.73 5.13
CA VAL A 202 -10.47 14.11 6.01
C VAL A 202 -11.26 15.27 5.42
N GLU A 203 -10.58 16.30 4.92
CA GLU A 203 -11.19 17.43 4.22
C GLU A 203 -11.94 16.98 2.96
N ALA A 204 -11.36 16.07 2.17
CA ALA A 204 -12.03 15.47 1.01
C ALA A 204 -13.34 14.76 1.42
N LEU A 205 -13.33 13.97 2.49
CA LEU A 205 -14.52 13.27 2.98
C LEU A 205 -15.61 14.27 3.43
N VAL A 206 -15.22 15.31 4.17
CA VAL A 206 -16.15 16.35 4.64
C VAL A 206 -16.73 17.12 3.45
N ASN A 207 -15.90 17.61 2.52
CA ASN A 207 -16.36 18.36 1.35
C ASN A 207 -17.27 17.52 0.43
N MET A 208 -16.93 16.25 0.22
CA MET A 208 -17.78 15.29 -0.51
C MET A 208 -19.13 15.10 0.20
N THR A 209 -19.13 15.03 1.54
CA THR A 209 -20.36 14.92 2.33
C THR A 209 -21.23 16.16 2.22
N LEU A 210 -20.64 17.34 2.40
CA LEU A 210 -21.35 18.62 2.41
C LEU A 210 -21.93 18.98 1.03
N ALA A 211 -21.26 18.58 -0.04
CA ALA A 211 -21.74 18.75 -1.43
C ALA A 211 -22.74 17.65 -1.86
N GLY A 212 -22.72 16.51 -1.17
CA GLY A 212 -23.54 15.35 -1.49
C GLY A 212 -24.99 15.44 -0.98
N PRO A 213 -25.77 14.36 -1.16
CA PRO A 213 -27.18 14.33 -0.78
C PRO A 213 -27.37 14.39 0.74
N THR A 214 -28.36 15.17 1.20
CA THR A 214 -28.74 15.27 2.62
C THR A 214 -29.75 14.19 3.00
N ASN A 215 -29.33 12.93 2.99
CA ASN A 215 -30.19 11.79 3.35
C ASN A 215 -29.53 10.85 4.36
N GLU A 216 -30.33 9.94 4.88
CA GLU A 216 -29.94 8.94 5.88
C GLU A 216 -28.77 8.06 5.43
N SER A 217 -28.73 7.65 4.15
CA SER A 217 -27.65 6.84 3.59
C SER A 217 -26.31 7.57 3.62
N ALA A 218 -26.30 8.85 3.24
CA ALA A 218 -25.10 9.68 3.27
C ALA A 218 -24.59 9.87 4.71
N LEU A 219 -25.51 10.12 5.65
CA LEU A 219 -25.19 10.28 7.07
C LEU A 219 -24.51 9.02 7.64
N ARG A 220 -25.00 7.84 7.27
CA ARG A 220 -24.38 6.57 7.67
C ARG A 220 -23.01 6.39 7.07
N ALA A 221 -22.87 6.61 5.76
CA ALA A 221 -21.62 6.40 5.05
C ALA A 221 -20.50 7.27 5.63
N VAL A 222 -20.76 8.55 5.88
CA VAL A 222 -19.76 9.45 6.50
C VAL A 222 -19.44 9.06 7.94
N ALA A 223 -20.44 8.67 8.75
CA ALA A 223 -20.21 8.27 10.14
C ALA A 223 -19.30 7.04 10.23
N VAL A 224 -19.56 6.04 9.39
CA VAL A 224 -18.79 4.80 9.32
C VAL A 224 -17.35 5.06 8.85
N ARG A 225 -17.17 5.87 7.81
CA ARG A 225 -15.82 6.24 7.33
C ARG A 225 -15.01 6.99 8.37
N LEU A 226 -15.61 7.98 9.03
CA LEU A 226 -14.96 8.71 10.13
C LEU A 226 -14.58 7.76 11.27
N TYR A 227 -15.44 6.80 11.61
CA TYR A 227 -15.13 5.80 12.62
C TYR A 227 -13.92 4.94 12.23
N GLY A 228 -13.83 4.49 10.97
CA GLY A 228 -12.66 3.76 10.47
C GLY A 228 -11.36 4.54 10.67
N ILE A 229 -11.35 5.83 10.32
CA ILE A 229 -10.19 6.72 10.54
C ILE A 229 -9.86 6.81 12.03
N TRP A 230 -10.86 7.05 12.89
CA TRP A 230 -10.66 7.18 14.34
C TRP A 230 -10.14 5.89 15.00
N ARG A 231 -10.63 4.72 14.56
CA ARG A 231 -10.29 3.42 15.13
C ARG A 231 -8.85 3.04 14.84
N ASP A 232 -8.41 3.32 13.62
CA ASP A 232 -7.16 2.78 13.07
C ASP A 232 -6.00 3.80 13.09
N ASP A 233 -6.24 5.09 13.38
CA ASP A 233 -5.15 6.07 13.54
C ASP A 233 -4.50 5.99 14.93
N PRO A 234 -3.18 5.81 15.04
CA PRO A 234 -2.50 5.74 16.34
C PRO A 234 -2.32 7.11 17.01
N ASN A 235 -2.51 8.22 16.30
CA ASN A 235 -2.29 9.56 16.83
C ASN A 235 -3.55 10.08 17.55
N GLU A 236 -3.46 10.26 18.87
CA GLU A 236 -4.56 10.78 19.69
C GLU A 236 -5.03 12.19 19.27
N ASP A 237 -4.15 13.04 18.74
CA ASP A 237 -4.53 14.37 18.25
C ASP A 237 -5.41 14.27 17.00
N VAL A 238 -5.13 13.32 16.11
CA VAL A 238 -5.96 13.03 14.94
C VAL A 238 -7.29 12.46 15.40
N ARG A 239 -7.28 11.50 16.32
CA ARG A 239 -8.49 10.90 16.90
C ARG A 239 -9.37 11.94 17.59
N GLY A 240 -8.78 12.91 18.29
CA GLY A 240 -9.49 14.04 18.89
C GLY A 240 -10.23 14.89 17.86
N CYS A 241 -9.56 15.27 16.77
CA CYS A 241 -10.17 15.99 15.65
C CYS A 241 -11.30 15.19 15.00
N ILE A 242 -11.10 13.91 14.71
CA ILE A 242 -12.15 13.04 14.15
C ILE A 242 -13.31 12.85 15.13
N GLY A 243 -13.02 12.80 16.44
CA GLY A 243 -14.02 12.76 17.50
C GLY A 243 -14.96 13.97 17.44
N LYS A 244 -14.46 15.18 17.17
CA LYS A 244 -15.28 16.38 16.94
C LYS A 244 -16.25 16.19 15.76
N LEU A 245 -15.77 15.62 14.65
CA LEU A 245 -16.58 15.35 13.46
C LEU A 245 -17.66 14.28 13.73
N ILE A 246 -17.32 13.19 14.42
CA ILE A 246 -18.28 12.14 14.77
C ILE A 246 -19.35 12.69 15.73
N ASP A 247 -18.96 13.47 16.74
CA ASP A 247 -19.87 14.12 17.69
C ASP A 247 -20.95 14.97 17.00
N ALA A 248 -20.60 15.63 15.89
CA ALA A 248 -21.53 16.41 15.08
C ALA A 248 -22.66 15.57 14.45
N LEU A 249 -22.44 14.26 14.24
CA LEU A 249 -23.39 13.36 13.58
C LEU A 249 -24.25 12.57 14.57
N ILE A 250 -23.78 12.37 15.81
CA ILE A 250 -24.42 11.49 16.81
C ILE A 250 -25.88 11.86 17.08
N GLY A 251 -26.19 13.16 17.19
CA GLY A 251 -27.56 13.61 17.45
C GLY A 251 -28.54 13.07 16.42
N ARG A 252 -28.24 13.29 15.13
CA ARG A 252 -29.11 12.85 14.04
C ARG A 252 -29.17 11.33 13.90
N LEU A 253 -28.06 10.63 14.13
CA LEU A 253 -28.04 9.16 14.12
C LEU A 253 -28.96 8.56 15.20
N ASN A 254 -29.02 9.16 16.39
CA ASN A 254 -29.97 8.76 17.44
C ASN A 254 -31.42 9.02 17.03
N ASP A 255 -31.71 10.18 16.41
CA ASP A 255 -33.07 10.54 15.98
C ASP A 255 -33.64 9.53 14.97
N PHE A 256 -32.81 9.00 14.08
CA PHE A 256 -33.19 7.93 13.15
C PHE A 256 -33.27 6.53 13.80
N GLY A 257 -32.97 6.40 15.09
CA GLY A 257 -33.12 5.14 15.83
C GLY A 257 -32.08 4.07 15.50
N TYR A 258 -30.92 4.46 14.96
CA TYR A 258 -29.84 3.52 14.65
C TYR A 258 -29.27 2.86 15.91
N LYS A 259 -28.88 1.60 15.77
CA LYS A 259 -28.13 0.85 16.81
C LYS A 259 -26.78 0.37 16.29
N ASP A 260 -26.71 0.10 15.00
CA ASP A 260 -25.57 -0.45 14.30
C ASP A 260 -25.56 -0.04 12.83
N PHE A 261 -24.39 -0.18 12.23
CA PHE A 261 -24.06 0.14 10.86
C PHE A 261 -23.23 -1.00 10.27
N MET A 262 -23.31 -1.18 8.96
CA MET A 262 -22.44 -2.09 8.23
C MET A 262 -21.39 -1.27 7.46
N GLN A 263 -20.16 -1.76 7.47
CA GLN A 263 -19.04 -1.28 6.65
C GLN A 263 -18.43 -2.50 5.95
N GLY A 264 -18.95 -2.82 4.76
CA GLY A 264 -18.61 -4.09 4.12
C GLY A 264 -18.98 -5.27 5.02
N THR A 265 -17.97 -6.01 5.50
CA THR A 265 -18.19 -7.16 6.40
C THR A 265 -18.18 -6.80 7.89
N GLN A 266 -17.81 -5.57 8.25
CA GLN A 266 -17.68 -5.15 9.64
C GLN A 266 -18.97 -4.48 10.14
N ARG A 267 -19.36 -4.81 11.37
CA ARG A 267 -20.47 -4.17 12.07
C ARG A 267 -19.92 -3.11 13.00
N VAL A 268 -20.38 -1.87 12.87
CA VAL A 268 -20.03 -0.74 13.74
C VAL A 268 -21.24 -0.42 14.60
N MET A 269 -21.07 -0.40 15.92
CA MET A 269 -22.17 -0.08 16.84
C MET A 269 -22.26 1.43 17.08
N LEU A 270 -23.47 1.96 17.29
CA LEU A 270 -23.65 3.37 17.66
C LEU A 270 -22.92 3.72 18.97
N SER A 271 -22.82 2.77 19.90
CA SER A 271 -22.06 2.95 21.14
C SER A 271 -20.56 3.15 20.89
N GLU A 272 -20.00 2.57 19.83
CA GLU A 272 -18.61 2.76 19.44
C GLU A 272 -18.38 4.14 18.83
N LEU A 273 -19.31 4.61 17.98
CA LEU A 273 -19.32 6.00 17.50
C LEU A 273 -19.42 6.99 18.67
N GLN A 274 -20.28 6.72 19.66
CA GLN A 274 -20.36 7.55 20.87
C GLN A 274 -19.06 7.54 21.68
N LYS A 275 -18.37 6.39 21.76
CA LYS A 275 -17.03 6.30 22.38
C LYS A 275 -16.03 7.16 21.60
N ALA A 276 -16.07 7.13 20.27
CA ALA A 276 -15.22 7.97 19.43
C ALA A 276 -15.51 9.46 19.61
N ALA A 277 -16.79 9.86 19.63
CA ALA A 277 -17.21 11.24 19.89
C ALA A 277 -16.70 11.77 21.25
N ARG A 278 -16.70 10.92 22.29
CA ARG A 278 -16.17 11.28 23.62
C ARG A 278 -14.66 11.52 23.66
N SER A 279 -13.92 11.04 22.67
CA SER A 279 -12.48 11.30 22.55
C SER A 279 -12.17 12.68 21.97
N LYS A 280 -13.19 13.48 21.59
CA LYS A 280 -12.98 14.83 21.10
C LYS A 280 -12.10 15.63 22.08
N SER A 281 -11.05 16.22 21.55
CA SER A 281 -10.09 17.02 22.29
C SER A 281 -9.58 18.14 21.41
N ASP A 282 -9.08 19.20 22.03
CA ASP A 282 -8.46 20.29 21.29
C ASP A 282 -7.11 19.84 20.73
N ASN A 283 -6.83 20.21 19.49
CA ASN A 283 -5.56 19.90 18.86
C ASN A 283 -4.50 20.90 19.34
N PRO A 284 -3.29 20.48 19.70
CA PRO A 284 -2.21 21.40 20.09
C PRO A 284 -1.83 22.38 18.96
N ASP A 285 -2.05 21.99 17.70
CA ASP A 285 -1.97 22.90 16.56
C ASP A 285 -3.29 23.69 16.43
N GLY A 286 -3.24 24.97 16.80
CA GLY A 286 -4.41 25.84 16.76
C GLY A 286 -5.00 26.08 15.36
N TYR A 287 -4.25 25.86 14.27
CA TYR A 287 -4.84 25.89 12.93
C TYR A 287 -5.70 24.64 12.68
N LEU A 288 -5.18 23.46 13.01
CA LEU A 288 -5.91 22.19 12.88
C LEU A 288 -7.13 22.13 13.81
N ASP A 289 -7.00 22.69 15.01
CA ASP A 289 -8.10 22.77 15.95
C ASP A 289 -9.28 23.61 15.41
N ARG A 290 -8.97 24.80 14.87
CA ARG A 290 -9.98 25.66 14.24
C ARG A 290 -10.60 25.01 13.01
N LEU A 291 -9.78 24.34 12.18
CA LEU A 291 -10.24 23.67 10.98
C LEU A 291 -11.19 22.51 11.30
N SER A 292 -10.82 21.65 12.24
CA SER A 292 -11.66 20.51 12.68
C SER A 292 -12.95 20.99 13.35
N THR A 293 -12.90 22.06 14.14
CA THR A 293 -14.08 22.68 14.76
C THR A 293 -15.03 23.24 13.70
N ARG A 294 -14.52 23.97 12.71
CA ARG A 294 -15.34 24.46 11.58
C ARG A 294 -16.01 23.32 10.84
N PHE A 295 -15.26 22.27 10.49
CA PHE A 295 -15.83 21.09 9.81
C PHE A 295 -16.88 20.38 10.66
N ALA A 296 -16.70 20.30 11.98
CA ALA A 296 -17.70 19.74 12.88
C ALA A 296 -18.99 20.59 12.88
N ASP A 297 -18.87 21.91 12.88
CA ASP A 297 -20.03 22.81 12.84
C ASP A 297 -20.79 22.72 11.50
N ASP A 298 -20.06 22.69 10.37
CA ASP A 298 -20.63 22.52 9.04
C ASP A 298 -21.34 21.16 8.91
N LEU A 299 -20.70 20.07 9.36
CA LEU A 299 -21.29 18.74 9.39
C LEU A 299 -22.53 18.67 10.29
N ARG A 300 -22.54 19.37 11.43
CA ARG A 300 -23.70 19.41 12.32
C ARG A 300 -24.89 20.07 11.61
N GLY A 301 -24.66 21.21 10.96
CA GLY A 301 -25.69 21.91 10.18
C GLY A 301 -26.19 21.06 9.01
N TRP A 302 -25.29 20.35 8.32
CA TRP A 302 -25.65 19.41 7.26
C TRP A 302 -26.47 18.22 7.80
N ALA A 303 -26.03 17.59 8.89
CA ALA A 303 -26.70 16.43 9.48
C ALA A 303 -28.12 16.74 9.96
N GLN A 304 -28.35 17.94 10.49
CA GLN A 304 -29.70 18.40 10.87
C GLN A 304 -30.67 18.48 9.69
N ARG A 305 -30.15 18.68 8.47
CA ARG A 305 -30.95 18.70 7.23
C ARG A 305 -31.13 17.31 6.62
N CYS A 306 -30.44 16.28 7.11
CA CYS A 306 -30.59 14.93 6.57
C CYS A 306 -32.03 14.44 6.78
N GLU A 307 -32.69 14.07 5.69
CA GLU A 307 -34.00 13.43 5.71
C GLU A 307 -33.87 11.90 5.81
N GLY A 308 -34.98 11.19 5.98
CA GLY A 308 -35.00 9.73 6.10
C GLY A 308 -34.54 8.99 4.83
N LEU A 309 -34.81 7.70 4.77
CA LEU A 309 -34.43 6.84 3.64
C LEU A 309 -34.76 7.47 2.27
N PRO A 310 -33.79 7.55 1.34
CA PRO A 310 -34.05 8.07 0.01
C PRO A 310 -35.03 7.14 -0.71
N THR A 311 -36.07 7.73 -1.31
CA THR A 311 -37.14 6.99 -2.01
C THR A 311 -36.86 6.82 -3.50
N GLU A 312 -35.69 7.22 -3.99
CA GLU A 312 -35.37 7.21 -5.42
C GLU A 312 -35.04 5.79 -5.93
N PRO A 313 -35.41 5.44 -7.17
CA PRO A 313 -35.03 4.17 -7.78
C PRO A 313 -33.49 4.00 -7.82
N GLY A 314 -32.99 2.83 -7.44
CA GLY A 314 -31.55 2.51 -7.46
C GLY A 314 -30.80 2.76 -6.15
N CYS A 315 -31.47 3.23 -5.09
CA CYS A 315 -30.84 3.49 -3.79
C CYS A 315 -30.24 2.24 -3.10
N LEU A 316 -30.62 1.03 -3.49
CA LEU A 316 -30.04 -0.24 -3.02
C LEU A 316 -28.77 -0.66 -3.78
N ALA A 317 -28.46 -0.01 -4.91
CA ALA A 317 -27.24 -0.26 -5.69
C ALA A 317 -26.02 0.50 -5.13
N ALA A 318 -26.23 1.44 -4.19
CA ALA A 318 -25.18 1.94 -3.34
C ALA A 318 -24.84 0.83 -2.31
N PRO A 319 -23.61 0.28 -2.30
CA PRO A 319 -23.30 -0.84 -1.45
C PRO A 319 -23.42 -0.44 0.03
N GLY A 320 -24.19 -1.24 0.77
CA GLY A 320 -24.28 -1.17 2.24
C GLY A 320 -23.12 -1.86 2.95
#